data_AF-A0AB36SAK4-F1
#
_entry.id   AF-A0AB36SAK4-F1
#
_cell.length_a   1.000
_cell.length_b   1.000
_cell.length_c   1.000
_cell.angle_alpha   90.00
_cell.angle_beta   90.00
_cell.angle_gamma   90.00
#
_symmetry.space_group_name_H-M   'P 1'
#
loop_
_entity.id
_entity.type
_entity.pdbx_description
1 polymer ?
#
loop_
_entity_poly.entity_id
_entity_poly.type
_entity_poly.pdbx_seq_one_letter_code
_entity_poly.pdbx_strand_id
1 'polypeptide(L)'
;MKTADKHFETIVITTFIAKQLIIVHCKNGQTYHGFVQPNLTEKGFMLEEQFISWTDVLEIQLTDQYFQFWEDILHLENEHS
;
A
#
# COMPACT_ATOMS: atom_id res chain seq x y z
N MET A 1 -11.85 -10.07 -13.50
CA MET A 1 -11.40 -9.85 -12.11
C MET A 1 -9.87 -9.94 -11.99
N LYS A 2 -9.10 -9.25 -12.85
CA LYS A 2 -7.61 -9.22 -12.83
C LYS A 2 -7.05 -7.80 -12.59
N THR A 3 -7.91 -6.78 -12.64
CA THR A 3 -7.49 -5.38 -12.64
C THR A 3 -7.41 -4.81 -11.22
N ALA A 4 -8.31 -5.25 -10.32
CA ALA A 4 -8.33 -4.81 -8.92
C ALA A 4 -7.06 -5.27 -8.17
N ASP A 5 -6.62 -6.52 -8.37
CA ASP A 5 -5.41 -7.05 -7.74
C ASP A 5 -4.16 -6.25 -8.14
N LYS A 6 -4.06 -5.87 -9.42
CA LYS A 6 -2.97 -4.99 -9.91
C LYS A 6 -3.02 -3.59 -9.33
N HIS A 7 -4.22 -3.06 -9.07
CA HIS A 7 -4.37 -1.77 -8.41
C HIS A 7 -3.90 -1.83 -6.95
N PHE A 8 -4.26 -2.88 -6.21
CA PHE A 8 -3.78 -3.08 -4.85
C PHE A 8 -2.26 -3.29 -4.79
N GLU A 9 -1.70 -4.06 -5.71
CA GLU A 9 -0.25 -4.24 -5.81
C GLU A 9 0.48 -2.90 -5.98
N THR A 10 -0.01 -2.04 -6.88
CA THR A 10 0.55 -0.70 -7.10
C THR A 10 0.49 0.16 -5.84
N ILE A 11 -0.65 0.15 -5.14
CA ILE A 11 -0.82 0.89 -3.88
C ILE A 11 0.17 0.38 -2.84
N VAL A 12 0.27 -0.94 -2.66
CA VAL A 12 1.17 -1.53 -1.66
C VAL A 12 2.65 -1.20 -1.94
N ILE A 13 3.08 -1.24 -3.21
CA ILE A 13 4.44 -0.87 -3.61
C ILE A 13 4.71 0.61 -3.33
N THR A 14 3.80 1.50 -3.71
CA THR A 14 3.98 2.95 -3.51
C THR A 14 3.98 3.32 -2.03
N THR A 15 3.15 2.67 -1.21
CA THR A 15 3.15 2.87 0.25
C THR A 15 4.40 2.34 0.93
N PHE A 16 4.96 1.24 0.43
CA PHE A 16 6.23 0.70 0.89
C PHE A 16 7.38 1.68 0.64
N ILE A 17 7.47 2.22 -0.59
CA ILE A 17 8.49 3.22 -0.96
C ILE A 17 8.37 4.47 -0.08
N ALA A 18 7.13 4.93 0.13
CA ALA A 18 6.83 6.09 0.97
C ALA A 18 7.01 5.83 2.47
N LYS A 19 7.29 4.58 2.88
CA LYS A 19 7.36 4.12 4.27
C LYS A 19 6.13 4.54 5.08
N GLN A 20 4.96 4.40 4.45
CA GLN A 20 3.69 4.81 5.02
C GLN A 20 2.98 3.64 5.66
N LEU A 21 2.32 3.94 6.76
CA LEU A 21 1.45 3.00 7.43
C LEU A 21 0.08 3.00 6.75
N ILE A 22 -0.47 1.81 6.56
CA ILE A 22 -1.72 1.57 5.83
C ILE A 22 -2.69 0.76 6.67
N ILE A 23 -3.98 0.88 6.35
CA ILE A 23 -5.03 0.02 6.90
C ILE A 23 -5.57 -0.85 5.76
N VAL A 24 -5.61 -2.16 5.97
CA VAL A 24 -6.08 -3.14 4.99
C VAL A 24 -7.34 -3.80 5.52
N HIS A 25 -8.45 -3.64 4.80
CA HIS A 25 -9.69 -4.34 5.08
C HIS A 25 -9.80 -5.56 4.17
N CYS A 26 -10.07 -6.71 4.76
CA CYS A 26 -10.22 -7.98 4.04
C CYS A 26 -11.69 -8.37 3.88
N LYS A 27 -11.99 -9.15 2.83
CA LYS A 27 -13.34 -9.64 2.51
C LYS A 27 -13.98 -10.50 3.61
N ASN A 28 -13.15 -11.11 4.46
CA ASN A 28 -13.59 -11.89 5.61
C ASN A 28 -13.92 -11.03 6.85
N GLY A 29 -13.85 -9.70 6.74
CA GLY A 29 -14.10 -8.75 7.82
C GLY A 29 -12.89 -8.47 8.72
N GLN A 30 -11.75 -9.11 8.49
CA GLN A 30 -10.51 -8.78 9.21
C GLN A 30 -9.97 -7.43 8.75
N THR A 31 -9.35 -6.70 9.69
CA THR A 31 -8.67 -5.44 9.42
C THR A 31 -7.26 -5.52 9.97
N TYR A 32 -6.29 -5.14 9.16
CA TYR A 32 -4.88 -5.10 9.50
C TYR A 32 -4.35 -3.67 9.39
N HIS A 33 -3.35 -3.33 10.18
CA HIS A 33 -2.80 -1.99 10.27
C HIS A 33 -1.29 -2.07 10.52
N GLY A 34 -0.49 -1.42 9.68
CA GLY A 34 0.96 -1.43 9.84
C GLY A 34 1.73 -1.02 8.59
N PHE A 35 3.02 -1.33 8.58
CA PHE A 35 3.93 -1.06 7.47
C PHE A 35 4.11 -2.29 6.58
N VAL A 36 4.11 -2.04 5.27
CA VAL A 36 4.43 -3.05 4.26
C VAL A 36 5.89 -3.46 4.42
N GLN A 37 6.15 -4.77 4.46
CA GLN A 37 7.50 -5.32 4.52
C GLN A 37 8.03 -5.59 3.10
N PRO A 38 9.35 -5.72 2.91
CA PRO A 38 9.97 -5.92 1.59
C PRO A 38 9.52 -7.20 0.85
N ASN A 39 8.93 -8.15 1.58
CA ASN A 39 8.56 -9.46 1.06
C ASN A 39 7.19 -9.39 0.37
N LEU A 40 7.17 -8.86 -0.85
CA LEU A 40 6.03 -8.92 -1.76
C LEU A 40 6.18 -10.12 -2.72
N THR A 41 5.07 -10.79 -2.99
CA THR A 41 5.02 -11.96 -3.87
C THR A 41 3.83 -11.85 -4.82
N GLU A 42 3.80 -12.70 -5.85
CA GLU A 42 2.65 -12.80 -6.76
C GLU A 42 1.34 -13.18 -6.04
N LYS A 43 1.41 -13.71 -4.82
CA LYS A 43 0.24 -14.17 -4.04
C LYS A 43 -0.25 -13.14 -3.03
N GLY A 44 0.61 -12.24 -2.58
CA GLY A 44 0.30 -11.32 -1.50
C GLY A 44 1.52 -10.58 -1.00
N PHE A 45 1.35 -9.91 0.11
CA PHE A 45 2.39 -9.10 0.75
C PHE A 45 2.39 -9.33 2.25
N MET A 46 3.50 -8.94 2.88
CA MET A 46 3.64 -8.92 4.32
C MET A 46 3.31 -7.52 4.85
N LEU A 47 2.37 -7.44 5.79
CA LEU A 47 2.10 -6.27 6.60
C LEU A 47 2.54 -6.59 8.02
N GLU A 48 3.61 -5.95 8.48
CA GLU A 48 4.34 -6.40 9.68
C GLU A 48 4.65 -7.91 9.60
N GLU A 49 4.18 -8.69 10.58
CA GLU A 49 4.38 -10.14 10.65
C GLU A 49 3.23 -10.94 10.01
N GLN A 50 2.25 -10.28 9.37
CA GLN A 50 1.08 -10.92 8.80
C GLN A 50 1.14 -10.99 7.27
N PHE A 51 0.91 -12.19 6.72
CA PHE A 51 0.75 -12.37 5.28
C PHE A 51 -0.69 -12.09 4.85
N ILE A 52 -0.87 -11.20 3.88
CA ILE A 52 -2.17 -10.84 3.32
C ILE A 52 -2.21 -11.24 1.84
N SER A 53 -3.15 -12.13 1.48
CA SER A 53 -3.36 -12.53 0.09
C SER A 53 -4.03 -11.41 -0.71
N TRP A 54 -3.57 -11.17 -1.95
CA TRP A 54 -4.21 -10.20 -2.85
C TRP A 54 -5.69 -10.47 -3.05
N THR A 55 -6.07 -11.76 -3.08
CA THR A 55 -7.46 -12.18 -3.28
C THR A 55 -8.37 -11.83 -2.11
N ASP A 56 -7.81 -11.57 -0.93
CA ASP A 56 -8.55 -11.38 0.30
C ASP A 56 -8.76 -9.89 0.60
N VAL A 57 -8.00 -9.01 -0.07
CA VAL A 57 -8.12 -7.56 0.07
C VAL A 57 -9.46 -7.08 -0.49
N LEU A 58 -10.18 -6.31 0.32
CA LEU A 58 -11.38 -5.58 -0.08
C LEU A 58 -11.04 -4.11 -0.34
N GLU A 59 -10.26 -3.50 0.53
CA GLU A 59 -9.91 -2.08 0.50
C GLU A 59 -8.54 -1.85 1.17
N ILE A 60 -7.80 -0.85 0.68
CA ILE A 60 -6.60 -0.33 1.33
C ILE A 60 -6.83 1.17 1.56
N GLN A 61 -6.76 1.58 2.82
CA GLN A 61 -6.85 2.98 3.21
C GLN A 61 -5.46 3.54 3.46
N LEU A 62 -5.23 4.71 2.86
CA LEU A 62 -4.02 5.48 2.96
C LEU A 62 -4.23 6.60 3.98
N THR A 63 -3.22 6.86 4.80
CA THR A 63 -3.24 7.99 5.72
C THR A 63 -2.92 9.29 4.97
N ASP A 64 -3.28 10.44 5.55
CA ASP A 64 -3.00 11.76 4.97
C ASP A 64 -1.49 11.99 4.71
N GLN A 65 -0.63 11.34 5.49
CA GLN A 65 0.83 11.38 5.35
C GLN A 65 1.31 10.82 4.00
N TYR A 66 0.58 9.87 3.41
CA TYR A 66 0.90 9.34 2.09
C TYR A 66 0.78 10.43 1.00
N PHE A 67 -0.28 11.23 1.04
CA PHE A 67 -0.50 12.27 0.04
C PHE A 67 0.51 13.41 0.19
N GLN A 68 0.82 13.79 1.43
CA GLN A 68 1.86 14.78 1.72
C GLN A 68 3.24 14.35 1.19
N PHE A 69 3.62 13.10 1.40
CA PHE A 69 4.89 12.56 0.90
C PHE A 69 5.04 12.69 -0.63
N TRP A 70 3.99 12.36 -1.38
CA TRP A 70 4.03 12.46 -2.84
C TRP A 70 3.94 13.90 -3.32
N GLU A 71 3.18 14.75 -2.63
CA GLU A 71 3.15 16.18 -2.89
C GLU A 71 4.56 16.78 -2.75
N ASP A 72 5.29 16.46 -1.68
CA ASP A 72 6.65 16.94 -1.46
C ASP A 72 7.61 16.51 -2.58
N ILE A 73 7.58 15.24 -3.00
CA ILE A 73 8.42 14.75 -4.11
C ILE A 73 8.12 15.48 -5.41
N LEU A 74 6.83 15.62 -5.76
CA LEU A 74 6.42 16.25 -7.01
C LEU A 74 6.75 17.75 -7.04
N HIS A 75 6.73 18.43 -5.88
CA HIS A 75 7.07 19.85 -5.79
C HIS A 75 8.60 20.08 -5.73
N LEU A 76 9.37 19.16 -5.12
CA LEU A 76 10.84 19.20 -5.14
C LEU A 76 11.41 19.10 -6.57
N GLU A 77 10.78 18.32 -7.46
CA GLU A 77 11.20 18.23 -8.87
C GLU A 77 10.95 19.53 -9.67
N ASN A 78 9.98 20.34 -9.26
CA ASN A 78 9.64 21.61 -9.92
C ASN A 78 10.56 22.78 -9.53
N GLU A 79 11.23 22.73 -8.38
CA GLU A 79 12.20 23.77 -7.96
C GLU A 79 13.58 23.59 -8.60
N HIS A 80 13.83 22.43 -9.21
CA HIS A 80 15.09 22.08 -9.89
C HIS A 80 14.99 22.07 -11.42
N SER A 81 13.87 22.53 -12.00
CA SER A 81 13.64 22.64 -13.45
C SER A 81 13.83 24.05 -14.01
#